data_AF-A0AAV7YCU1-F1
#
_entry.id   AF-A0AAV7YCU1-F1
#
_cell.length_a   1.000
_cell.length_b   1.000
_cell.length_c   1.000
_cell.angle_alpha   90.00
_cell.angle_beta   90.00
_cell.angle_gamma   90.00
#
_symmetry.space_group_name_H-M   'P 1'
#
loop_
_entity.id
_entity.type
_entity.pdbx_description
1 polymer ?
#
loop_
_entity_poly.entity_id
_entity_poly.type
_entity_poly.pdbx_seq_one_letter_code
_entity_poly.pdbx_strand_id
1 'polypeptide(L)'
;MPVSAQDKVSKIFAGIFAMSFFFITSKVDLLYACGSNYYGQLGIGSTVEQIKPTVVQNIKGSKILTVNSSISFSILITNEGQTYSCGNKKTNGHGAQKNIFTLIPQLKEKKVIQLATGSNGTLVLTDQNELYGWGYNEDFYYPTEEDKINPKYPTKISLPGFSRNYLGSKDMIQIACGSNVSFLYLDFKNTLSKDLRLLFESQKFCDCEIGTLGNQIPVHKAIVEFRTKLTIDQIQNKLFGEKSINKEQTLNYLKWIYYDEISDLEKLEQIFNLLELTFPPSVDNTLEKDIAQLYKDDDSKDFKILVKIEDDNPDKDIDDEEEEDKEGKYEEIPVHKFILLARSGLFRAMFDYVNEKDNTNKVQDYTNKSIKSLKILIKYFYTNSIEMTADQNPELIVDELSDAVEYYQLNDQCNFESQLLKIKKQFELN
;
A
#
# COMPACT_ATOMS: atom_id res chain seq x y z
N MET A 1 -11.39 -32.43 -29.38
CA MET A 1 -12.07 -31.73 -30.49
C MET A 1 -11.32 -30.43 -30.73
N PRO A 2 -11.01 -30.05 -31.98
CA PRO A 2 -10.52 -28.71 -32.26
C PRO A 2 -11.57 -27.69 -31.79
N VAL A 3 -11.12 -26.49 -31.40
CA VAL A 3 -12.01 -25.38 -31.06
C VAL A 3 -12.96 -25.16 -32.24
N SER A 4 -14.25 -25.41 -32.03
CA SER A 4 -15.30 -25.13 -33.01
C SER A 4 -15.30 -23.62 -33.27
N ALA A 5 -15.49 -23.19 -34.52
CA ALA A 5 -15.61 -21.77 -34.90
C ALA A 5 -16.75 -21.02 -34.15
N GLN A 6 -17.58 -21.73 -33.37
CA GLN A 6 -18.67 -21.19 -32.56
C GLN A 6 -18.32 -20.96 -31.07
N ASP A 7 -17.12 -21.36 -30.62
CA ASP A 7 -16.67 -21.15 -29.24
C ASP A 7 -15.89 -19.83 -29.13
N LYS A 8 -16.53 -18.79 -28.57
CA LYS A 8 -15.85 -17.50 -28.34
C LYS A 8 -14.75 -17.67 -27.29
N VAL A 9 -13.53 -17.24 -27.59
CA VAL A 9 -12.43 -17.14 -26.63
C VAL A 9 -12.77 -16.05 -25.61
N SER A 10 -12.69 -16.35 -24.32
CA SER A 10 -12.95 -15.41 -23.23
C SER A 10 -11.69 -14.76 -22.69
N LYS A 11 -10.56 -15.50 -22.65
CA LYS A 11 -9.26 -15.01 -22.18
C LYS A 11 -8.12 -15.65 -22.96
N ILE A 12 -7.06 -14.90 -23.23
CA ILE A 12 -5.80 -15.38 -23.81
C ILE A 12 -4.69 -15.07 -22.83
N PHE A 13 -3.79 -16.02 -22.63
CA PHE A 13 -2.59 -15.87 -21.82
C PHE A 13 -1.36 -16.19 -22.67
N ALA A 14 -0.44 -15.23 -22.70
CA ALA A 14 0.86 -15.37 -23.34
C ALA A 14 1.91 -14.79 -22.38
N GLY A 15 2.88 -15.61 -21.98
CA GLY A 15 4.01 -15.11 -21.20
C GLY A 15 4.99 -14.34 -22.08
N ILE A 16 5.76 -13.43 -21.46
CA ILE A 16 6.69 -12.51 -22.13
C ILE A 16 7.78 -13.26 -22.93
N PHE A 17 8.20 -14.43 -22.47
CA PHE A 17 9.17 -15.32 -23.14
C PHE A 17 8.54 -16.63 -23.61
N ALA A 18 7.22 -16.67 -23.70
CA ALA A 18 6.52 -17.91 -23.95
C ALA A 18 6.60 -18.30 -25.44
N MET A 19 7.02 -19.54 -25.67
CA MET A 19 6.80 -20.22 -26.95
C MET A 19 5.50 -21.06 -26.94
N SER A 20 4.69 -20.87 -25.89
CA SER A 20 3.49 -21.64 -25.56
C SER A 20 2.34 -20.69 -25.22
N PHE A 21 1.20 -20.87 -25.86
CA PHE A 21 0.01 -20.03 -25.71
C PHE A 21 -1.09 -20.80 -25.00
N PHE A 22 -1.83 -20.09 -24.14
CA PHE A 22 -2.98 -20.63 -23.42
C PHE A 22 -4.20 -19.75 -23.66
N PHE A 23 -5.38 -20.34 -23.70
CA PHE A 23 -6.62 -19.57 -23.77
C PHE A 23 -7.80 -20.33 -23.19
N ILE A 24 -8.81 -19.58 -22.76
CA ILE A 24 -10.05 -20.11 -22.17
C ILE A 24 -11.20 -19.80 -23.12
N THR A 25 -12.12 -20.74 -23.29
CA THR A 25 -13.36 -20.53 -24.07
C THR A 25 -14.54 -20.18 -23.16
N SER A 26 -15.35 -19.23 -23.60
CA SER A 26 -16.46 -18.60 -22.87
C SER A 26 -17.61 -19.52 -22.47
N LYS A 27 -17.80 -20.67 -23.13
CA LYS A 27 -18.94 -21.56 -22.89
C LYS A 27 -18.67 -22.68 -21.89
N VAL A 28 -17.41 -23.06 -21.69
CA VAL A 28 -17.07 -24.31 -20.96
C VAL A 28 -15.90 -24.13 -19.98
N ASP A 29 -15.35 -22.90 -19.85
CA ASP A 29 -14.17 -22.59 -19.01
C ASP A 29 -13.02 -23.61 -19.20
N LEU A 30 -12.87 -24.13 -20.42
CA LEU A 30 -11.82 -25.08 -20.76
C LEU A 30 -10.55 -24.33 -21.11
N LEU A 31 -9.45 -24.74 -20.47
CA LEU A 31 -8.11 -24.28 -20.85
C LEU A 31 -7.60 -25.07 -22.06
N TYR A 32 -7.25 -24.35 -23.11
CA TYR A 32 -6.55 -24.87 -24.27
C TYR A 32 -5.10 -24.39 -24.24
N ALA A 33 -4.21 -25.24 -24.74
CA ALA A 33 -2.78 -24.97 -24.87
C ALA A 33 -2.28 -25.32 -26.28
N CYS A 34 -1.39 -24.51 -26.83
CA CYS A 34 -0.67 -24.78 -28.08
C CYS A 34 0.73 -24.15 -28.08
N GLY A 35 1.58 -24.55 -29.02
CA GLY A 35 2.96 -24.11 -29.17
C GLY A 35 3.97 -25.16 -28.71
N SER A 36 5.13 -24.66 -28.29
CA SER A 36 6.28 -25.46 -27.81
C SER A 36 5.93 -26.26 -26.56
N ASN A 37 6.41 -27.50 -26.50
CA ASN A 37 6.14 -28.42 -25.39
C ASN A 37 7.33 -29.32 -25.01
N TYR A 38 8.56 -28.96 -25.41
CA TYR A 38 9.74 -29.82 -25.23
C TYR A 38 10.01 -30.24 -23.78
N TYR A 39 9.51 -29.47 -22.80
CA TYR A 39 9.65 -29.75 -21.37
C TYR A 39 8.35 -30.25 -20.72
N GLY A 40 7.25 -30.35 -21.47
CA GLY A 40 5.92 -30.63 -20.93
C GLY A 40 5.18 -29.39 -20.43
N GLN A 41 5.62 -28.19 -20.83
CA GLN A 41 5.08 -26.91 -20.37
C GLN A 41 3.64 -26.62 -20.83
N LEU A 42 3.06 -27.41 -21.73
CA LEU A 42 1.63 -27.30 -22.07
C LEU A 42 0.71 -27.98 -21.06
N GLY A 43 1.24 -28.86 -20.19
CA GLY A 43 0.42 -29.55 -19.17
C GLY A 43 -0.54 -30.62 -19.73
N ILE A 44 -0.38 -31.04 -20.98
CA ILE A 44 -1.30 -31.96 -21.69
C ILE A 44 -0.97 -33.46 -21.51
N GLY A 45 -0.06 -33.81 -20.59
CA GLY A 45 0.40 -35.19 -20.36
C GLY A 45 1.43 -35.69 -21.39
N SER A 46 1.96 -34.81 -22.24
CA SER A 46 2.92 -35.12 -23.30
C SER A 46 4.02 -34.05 -23.36
N THR A 47 5.13 -34.34 -24.03
CA THR A 47 6.18 -33.37 -24.41
C THR A 47 6.18 -33.03 -25.90
N VAL A 48 5.17 -33.52 -26.63
CA VAL A 48 5.01 -33.24 -28.06
C VAL A 48 4.38 -31.86 -28.24
N GLU A 49 4.99 -31.02 -29.07
CA GLU A 49 4.47 -29.70 -29.43
C GLU A 49 3.08 -29.79 -30.06
N GLN A 50 2.29 -28.74 -29.88
CA GLN A 50 0.91 -28.70 -30.37
C GLN A 50 0.71 -27.49 -31.27
N ILE A 51 0.67 -27.72 -32.58
CA ILE A 51 0.38 -26.64 -33.54
C ILE A 51 -1.10 -26.22 -33.45
N LYS A 52 -1.97 -27.15 -33.06
CA LYS A 52 -3.40 -26.91 -32.87
C LYS A 52 -3.74 -26.83 -31.37
N PRO A 53 -4.66 -25.95 -30.97
CA PRO A 53 -5.12 -25.90 -29.59
C PRO A 53 -5.62 -27.23 -29.06
N THR A 54 -5.07 -27.63 -27.93
CA THR A 54 -5.35 -28.91 -27.27
C THR A 54 -5.86 -28.66 -25.86
N VAL A 55 -6.92 -29.36 -25.46
CA VAL A 55 -7.52 -29.23 -24.12
C VAL A 55 -6.56 -29.78 -23.07
N VAL A 56 -6.33 -29.00 -22.02
CA VAL A 56 -5.59 -29.43 -20.83
C VAL A 56 -6.54 -30.17 -19.90
N GLN A 57 -6.54 -31.50 -19.94
CA GLN A 57 -7.58 -32.31 -19.30
C GLN A 57 -7.56 -32.29 -17.77
N ASN A 58 -6.37 -32.22 -17.16
CA ASN A 58 -6.20 -32.47 -15.74
C ASN A 58 -6.61 -31.30 -14.82
N ILE A 59 -6.99 -30.15 -15.39
CA ILE A 59 -7.50 -28.97 -14.67
C ILE A 59 -8.97 -28.68 -15.01
N LYS A 60 -9.62 -29.60 -15.75
CA LYS A 60 -11.00 -29.40 -16.21
C LYS A 60 -11.93 -29.22 -15.00
N GLY A 61 -12.72 -28.15 -15.01
CA GLY A 61 -13.61 -27.79 -13.91
C GLY A 61 -13.00 -26.82 -12.89
N SER A 62 -11.70 -26.53 -12.98
CA SER A 62 -11.09 -25.45 -12.19
C SER A 62 -11.35 -24.10 -12.86
N LYS A 63 -11.81 -23.11 -12.09
CA LYS A 63 -11.89 -21.72 -12.57
C LYS A 63 -10.51 -21.09 -12.54
N ILE A 64 -9.99 -20.71 -13.70
CA ILE A 64 -8.63 -20.23 -13.85
C ILE A 64 -8.61 -18.70 -13.75
N LEU A 65 -7.81 -18.19 -12.81
CA LEU A 65 -7.58 -16.76 -12.63
C LEU A 65 -6.59 -16.27 -13.70
N THR A 66 -5.40 -16.89 -13.72
CA THR A 66 -4.33 -16.56 -14.66
C THR A 66 -3.44 -17.77 -14.95
N VAL A 67 -2.77 -17.73 -16.10
CA VAL A 67 -1.73 -18.67 -16.50
C VAL A 67 -0.56 -17.86 -17.03
N ASN A 68 0.65 -18.11 -16.54
CA ASN A 68 1.86 -17.60 -17.16
C ASN A 68 2.73 -18.77 -17.62
N SER A 69 3.28 -18.63 -18.82
CA SER A 69 4.18 -19.59 -19.43
C SER A 69 5.55 -18.98 -19.69
N SER A 70 6.57 -19.83 -19.65
CA SER A 70 7.94 -19.48 -19.97
C SER A 70 8.51 -20.50 -20.97
N ILE A 71 9.82 -20.44 -21.23
CA ILE A 71 10.50 -21.27 -22.23
C ILE A 71 10.37 -22.77 -21.89
N SER A 72 10.36 -23.13 -20.61
CA SER A 72 10.45 -24.52 -20.16
C SER A 72 9.42 -24.95 -19.11
N PHE A 73 8.55 -24.05 -18.66
CA PHE A 73 7.55 -24.33 -17.62
C PHE A 73 6.34 -23.41 -17.77
N SER A 74 5.23 -23.81 -17.15
CA SER A 74 4.03 -22.98 -17.03
C SER A 74 3.47 -23.07 -15.62
N ILE A 75 2.85 -21.98 -15.17
CA ILE A 75 2.26 -21.84 -13.85
C ILE A 75 0.85 -21.30 -14.02
N LEU A 76 -0.07 -21.84 -13.22
CA LEU A 76 -1.48 -21.55 -13.25
C LEU A 76 -1.96 -21.22 -11.84
N ILE A 77 -2.83 -20.21 -11.74
CA ILE A 77 -3.56 -19.88 -10.51
C ILE A 77 -5.05 -20.05 -10.76
N THR A 78 -5.74 -20.71 -9.83
CA THR A 78 -7.21 -20.79 -9.82
C THR A 78 -7.84 -19.57 -9.15
N ASN A 79 -9.13 -19.32 -9.34
CA ASN A 79 -9.85 -18.25 -8.63
C ASN A 79 -9.85 -18.44 -7.10
N GLU A 80 -9.61 -19.65 -6.62
CA GLU A 80 -9.47 -19.96 -5.19
C GLU A 80 -8.05 -19.67 -4.67
N GLY A 81 -7.14 -19.24 -5.55
CA GLY A 81 -5.74 -18.92 -5.24
C GLY A 81 -4.81 -20.13 -5.18
N GLN A 82 -5.28 -21.32 -5.60
CA GLN A 82 -4.43 -22.51 -5.67
C GLN A 82 -3.45 -22.39 -6.83
N THR A 83 -2.19 -22.74 -6.58
CA THR A 83 -1.11 -22.61 -7.57
C THR A 83 -0.67 -23.98 -8.08
N TYR A 84 -0.69 -24.14 -9.39
CA TYR A 84 -0.28 -25.35 -10.10
C TYR A 84 0.84 -25.03 -11.08
N SER A 85 1.71 -26.00 -11.37
CA SER A 85 2.74 -25.84 -12.39
C SER A 85 3.03 -27.14 -13.15
N CYS A 86 3.65 -27.00 -14.32
CA CYS A 86 4.12 -28.10 -15.15
C CYS A 86 5.40 -27.71 -15.87
N GLY A 87 6.10 -28.70 -16.43
CA GLY A 87 7.33 -28.52 -17.18
C GLY A 87 8.58 -28.86 -16.37
N ASN A 88 9.66 -28.11 -16.61
CA ASN A 88 10.99 -28.38 -16.11
C ASN A 88 11.08 -28.40 -14.57
N LYS A 89 11.65 -29.49 -14.03
CA LYS A 89 11.81 -29.73 -12.58
C LYS A 89 12.61 -28.65 -11.85
N LYS A 90 13.45 -27.90 -12.56
CA LYS A 90 14.31 -26.87 -11.97
C LYS A 90 13.58 -25.54 -11.74
N THR A 91 12.49 -25.28 -12.46
CA THR A 91 11.81 -23.97 -12.49
C THR A 91 10.32 -24.07 -12.14
N ASN A 92 9.73 -25.26 -12.14
CA ASN A 92 8.31 -25.43 -11.84
C ASN A 92 7.95 -25.28 -10.35
N GLY A 93 8.92 -25.24 -9.43
CA GLY A 93 8.66 -25.00 -8.01
C GLY A 93 8.18 -26.21 -7.20
N HIS A 94 7.87 -27.35 -7.83
CA HIS A 94 7.55 -28.60 -7.11
C HIS A 94 8.62 -29.69 -7.28
N GLY A 95 9.70 -29.42 -8.04
CA GLY A 95 10.93 -30.22 -8.07
C GLY A 95 10.91 -31.53 -8.86
N ALA A 96 9.79 -31.86 -9.52
CA ALA A 96 9.65 -33.07 -10.33
C ALA A 96 9.36 -32.69 -11.79
N GLN A 97 9.86 -33.41 -12.79
CA GLN A 97 9.45 -33.11 -14.17
C GLN A 97 8.06 -33.69 -14.38
N LYS A 98 7.07 -32.82 -14.64
CA LYS A 98 5.67 -33.20 -14.78
C LYS A 98 5.10 -32.56 -16.03
N ASN A 99 4.48 -33.37 -16.88
CA ASN A 99 3.84 -32.91 -18.11
C ASN A 99 2.35 -32.59 -17.90
N ILE A 100 1.90 -32.51 -16.65
CA ILE A 100 0.54 -32.15 -16.23
C ILE A 100 0.64 -31.09 -15.14
N PHE A 101 -0.35 -30.19 -15.08
CA PHE A 101 -0.42 -29.21 -13.99
C PHE A 101 -0.55 -29.90 -12.63
N THR A 102 0.43 -29.70 -11.77
CA THR A 102 0.53 -30.32 -10.45
C THR A 102 0.53 -29.22 -9.39
N LEU A 103 -0.22 -29.42 -8.31
CA LEU A 103 -0.28 -28.46 -7.20
C LEU A 103 1.12 -28.27 -6.61
N ILE A 104 1.49 -27.02 -6.34
CA ILE A 104 2.76 -26.70 -5.67
C ILE A 104 2.58 -26.86 -4.14
N PRO A 105 3.21 -27.86 -3.49
CA PRO A 105 2.90 -28.21 -2.10
C PRO A 105 3.12 -27.06 -1.10
N GLN A 106 4.18 -26.28 -1.30
CA GLN A 106 4.56 -25.17 -0.42
C GLN A 106 3.54 -24.02 -0.43
N LEU A 107 2.75 -23.90 -1.50
CA LEU A 107 1.72 -22.87 -1.66
C LEU A 107 0.30 -23.42 -1.46
N LYS A 108 0.14 -24.70 -1.07
CA LYS A 108 -1.17 -25.36 -0.96
C LYS A 108 -2.12 -24.64 0.00
N GLU A 109 -1.60 -24.16 1.13
CA GLU A 109 -2.37 -23.47 2.17
C GLU A 109 -2.29 -21.94 2.04
N LYS A 110 -1.88 -21.43 0.87
CA LYS A 110 -1.72 -20.01 0.59
C LYS A 110 -2.65 -19.62 -0.55
N LYS A 111 -3.37 -18.51 -0.38
CA LYS A 111 -4.21 -17.96 -1.45
C LYS A 111 -3.38 -17.00 -2.28
N VAL A 112 -2.88 -17.47 -3.41
CA VAL A 112 -2.08 -16.66 -4.33
C VAL A 112 -2.99 -15.76 -5.16
N ILE A 113 -2.68 -14.46 -5.20
CA ILE A 113 -3.46 -13.44 -5.90
C ILE A 113 -2.74 -12.88 -7.13
N GLN A 114 -1.41 -13.02 -7.22
CA GLN A 114 -0.63 -12.58 -8.37
C GLN A 114 0.49 -13.55 -8.72
N LEU A 115 0.86 -13.56 -10.01
CA LEU A 115 1.93 -14.37 -10.59
C LEU A 115 2.76 -13.54 -11.55
N ALA A 116 4.07 -13.61 -11.40
CA ALA A 116 5.04 -13.13 -12.36
C ALA A 116 6.08 -14.21 -12.67
N THR A 117 6.38 -14.40 -13.95
CA THR A 117 7.33 -15.41 -14.41
C THR A 117 8.32 -14.78 -15.38
N GLY A 118 9.62 -14.97 -15.12
CA GLY A 118 10.70 -14.61 -16.03
C GLY A 118 11.13 -15.81 -16.88
N SER A 119 12.34 -15.76 -17.43
CA SER A 119 12.91 -16.86 -18.20
C SER A 119 13.11 -18.14 -17.37
N ASN A 120 13.61 -17.99 -16.14
CA ASN A 120 13.93 -19.11 -15.24
C ASN A 120 13.52 -18.89 -13.78
N GLY A 121 12.80 -17.79 -13.49
CA GLY A 121 12.36 -17.42 -12.15
C GLY A 121 10.86 -17.18 -12.09
N THR A 122 10.28 -17.37 -10.90
CA THR A 122 8.88 -17.08 -10.60
C THR A 122 8.78 -16.30 -9.30
N LEU A 123 7.88 -15.32 -9.28
CA LEU A 123 7.38 -14.66 -8.09
C LEU A 123 5.87 -14.90 -7.98
N VAL A 124 5.40 -15.07 -6.75
CA VAL A 124 3.99 -15.09 -6.41
C VAL A 124 3.72 -14.24 -5.17
N LEU A 125 2.55 -13.61 -5.16
CA LEU A 125 2.07 -12.82 -4.03
C LEU A 125 0.79 -13.43 -3.48
N THR A 126 0.73 -13.61 -2.16
CA THR A 126 -0.47 -14.09 -1.46
C THR A 126 -1.38 -12.95 -1.04
N ASP A 127 -2.64 -13.26 -0.74
CA ASP A 127 -3.60 -12.34 -0.11
C ASP A 127 -3.16 -11.82 1.27
N GLN A 128 -2.33 -12.60 1.98
CA GLN A 128 -1.66 -12.21 3.21
C GLN A 128 -0.41 -11.34 3.00
N ASN A 129 -0.21 -10.83 1.78
CA ASN A 129 0.90 -9.97 1.41
C ASN A 129 2.29 -10.62 1.63
N GLU A 130 2.36 -11.94 1.43
CA GLU A 130 3.62 -12.68 1.48
C GLU A 130 4.15 -12.90 0.07
N LEU A 131 5.43 -12.57 -0.14
CA LEU A 131 6.13 -12.81 -1.38
C LEU A 131 6.88 -14.14 -1.32
N TYR A 132 6.65 -15.00 -2.30
CA TYR A 132 7.44 -16.20 -2.50
C TYR A 132 8.12 -16.15 -3.87
N GLY A 133 9.35 -16.65 -3.92
CA GLY A 133 10.09 -16.79 -5.17
C GLY A 133 10.83 -18.11 -5.27
N TRP A 134 11.04 -18.53 -6.51
CA TRP A 134 11.86 -19.71 -6.84
C TRP A 134 12.37 -19.64 -8.28
N GLY A 135 13.43 -20.40 -8.59
CA GLY A 135 13.99 -20.41 -9.93
C GLY A 135 15.32 -21.15 -10.07
N TYR A 136 15.88 -21.06 -11.27
CA TYR A 136 17.14 -21.70 -11.65
C TYR A 136 18.03 -20.75 -12.47
N ASN A 137 18.96 -20.03 -11.81
CA ASN A 137 20.22 -19.53 -12.38
C ASN A 137 21.04 -18.83 -11.28
N GLU A 138 22.37 -18.80 -11.36
CA GLU A 138 23.24 -18.09 -10.38
C GLU A 138 22.93 -16.58 -10.25
N ASP A 139 22.35 -15.98 -11.29
CA ASP A 139 21.95 -14.56 -11.33
C ASP A 139 20.59 -14.25 -10.64
N PHE A 140 19.83 -15.26 -10.18
CA PHE A 140 18.54 -15.05 -9.49
C PHE A 140 18.73 -14.88 -7.97
N TYR A 141 19.13 -13.69 -7.54
CA TYR A 141 19.24 -13.38 -6.12
C TYR A 141 17.91 -12.86 -5.54
N TYR A 142 17.38 -13.57 -4.54
CA TYR A 142 16.34 -13.04 -3.64
C TYR A 142 16.87 -13.10 -2.21
N PRO A 143 16.74 -12.02 -1.41
CA PRO A 143 16.98 -12.12 0.02
C PRO A 143 15.90 -13.04 0.63
N THR A 144 16.32 -14.15 1.20
CA THR A 144 15.43 -15.12 1.88
C THR A 144 15.76 -15.16 3.36
N GLU A 145 14.83 -15.59 4.20
CA GLU A 145 15.07 -15.71 5.66
C GLU A 145 16.24 -16.64 6.02
N GLU A 146 16.65 -17.51 5.10
CA GLU A 146 17.70 -18.52 5.32
C GLU A 146 18.97 -18.24 4.48
N ASP A 147 19.13 -17.03 3.93
CA ASP A 147 20.25 -16.65 3.04
C ASP A 147 20.49 -17.66 1.89
N LYS A 148 19.43 -18.35 1.45
CA LYS A 148 19.52 -19.34 0.38
C LYS A 148 19.58 -18.66 -0.98
N ILE A 149 20.72 -18.82 -1.63
CA ILE A 149 20.91 -18.46 -3.04
C ILE A 149 20.13 -19.47 -3.90
N ASN A 150 19.24 -18.99 -4.78
CA ASN A 150 18.48 -19.80 -5.75
C ASN A 150 17.55 -20.87 -5.15
N PRO A 151 16.45 -20.46 -4.49
CA PRO A 151 15.48 -21.42 -4.02
C PRO A 151 14.85 -22.19 -5.20
N LYS A 152 15.03 -23.52 -5.21
CA LYS A 152 14.42 -24.43 -6.20
C LYS A 152 12.91 -24.64 -5.99
N TYR A 153 12.44 -24.31 -4.79
CA TYR A 153 11.06 -24.43 -4.35
C TYR A 153 10.59 -23.06 -3.88
N PRO A 154 9.28 -22.77 -3.86
CA PRO A 154 8.78 -21.52 -3.32
C PRO A 154 9.32 -21.28 -1.92
N THR A 155 10.11 -20.22 -1.79
CA THR A 155 10.68 -19.79 -0.53
C THR A 155 10.21 -18.35 -0.28
N LYS A 156 9.85 -18.07 0.97
CA LYS A 156 9.43 -16.74 1.37
C LYS A 156 10.60 -15.78 1.21
N ILE A 157 10.36 -14.69 0.49
CA ILE A 157 11.34 -13.61 0.27
C ILE A 157 11.15 -12.60 1.39
N SER A 158 12.25 -12.27 2.05
CA SER A 158 12.28 -11.27 3.13
C SER A 158 13.05 -10.05 2.66
N LEU A 159 12.31 -8.98 2.37
CA LEU A 159 12.89 -7.71 1.97
C LEU A 159 13.17 -6.85 3.22
N PRO A 160 14.36 -6.25 3.36
CA PRO A 160 14.63 -5.27 4.41
C PRO A 160 13.57 -4.16 4.39
N GLY A 161 12.97 -3.88 5.56
CA GLY A 161 11.87 -2.92 5.69
C GLY A 161 10.46 -3.47 5.44
N PHE A 162 10.28 -4.79 5.30
CA PHE A 162 8.96 -5.47 5.18
C PHE A 162 8.54 -6.16 6.49
N SER A 163 9.05 -5.68 7.64
CA SER A 163 8.70 -6.21 8.97
C SER A 163 7.32 -5.75 9.42
N ARG A 164 6.52 -6.68 9.97
CA ARG A 164 5.20 -6.46 10.61
C ARG A 164 5.20 -5.38 11.71
N ASN A 165 6.37 -4.93 12.17
CA ASN A 165 6.50 -4.03 13.31
C ASN A 165 6.53 -2.54 12.96
N TYR A 166 6.34 -2.18 11.69
CA TYR A 166 6.25 -0.79 11.27
C TYR A 166 4.79 -0.40 10.97
N LEU A 167 4.43 0.80 11.39
CA LEU A 167 3.09 1.41 11.25
C LEU A 167 2.55 1.51 9.80
N GLY A 168 3.36 1.17 8.79
CA GLY A 168 2.95 1.04 7.39
C GLY A 168 3.00 -0.43 6.95
N SER A 169 1.84 -1.04 6.70
CA SER A 169 1.78 -2.32 5.99
C SER A 169 2.12 -2.03 4.52
N LYS A 170 3.33 -2.42 4.11
CA LYS A 170 3.73 -2.34 2.70
C LYS A 170 2.91 -3.32 1.87
N ASP A 171 1.76 -2.94 1.34
CA ASP A 171 1.03 -3.82 0.42
C ASP A 171 1.81 -3.93 -0.89
N MET A 172 2.20 -5.15 -1.26
CA MET A 172 2.68 -5.40 -2.61
C MET A 172 1.52 -5.31 -3.59
N ILE A 173 1.60 -4.37 -4.53
CA ILE A 173 0.53 -4.14 -5.50
C ILE A 173 0.78 -4.89 -6.81
N GLN A 174 2.04 -5.08 -7.21
CA GLN A 174 2.33 -5.77 -8.46
C GLN A 174 3.68 -6.48 -8.42
N ILE A 175 3.72 -7.67 -9.00
CA ILE A 175 4.96 -8.40 -9.26
C ILE A 175 5.24 -8.45 -10.76
N ALA A 176 6.50 -8.29 -11.14
CA ALA A 176 6.96 -8.45 -12.51
C ALA A 176 8.29 -9.23 -12.54
N CYS A 177 8.55 -9.91 -13.65
CA CYS A 177 9.79 -10.65 -13.86
C CYS A 177 10.29 -10.41 -15.28
N GLY A 178 11.56 -10.00 -15.42
CA GLY A 178 12.25 -9.86 -16.70
C GLY A 178 13.02 -11.11 -17.12
N SER A 179 13.90 -10.97 -18.13
CA SER A 179 14.72 -12.06 -18.68
C SER A 179 15.74 -12.59 -17.67
N ASN A 180 16.54 -11.71 -17.07
CA ASN A 180 17.61 -12.08 -16.14
C ASN A 180 17.47 -11.42 -14.76
N VAL A 181 16.50 -10.53 -14.58
CA VAL A 181 16.25 -9.80 -13.33
C VAL A 181 14.76 -9.83 -13.05
N SER A 182 14.36 -10.26 -11.85
CA SER A 182 12.99 -10.08 -11.40
C SER A 182 12.84 -8.66 -10.88
N PHE A 183 12.16 -7.80 -11.63
CA PHE A 183 11.85 -6.45 -11.19
C PHE A 183 10.58 -6.48 -10.38
N LEU A 184 10.71 -6.34 -9.06
CA LEU A 184 9.56 -6.06 -8.21
C LEU A 184 9.14 -4.60 -8.45
N TYR A 185 8.00 -4.39 -9.13
CA TYR A 185 7.38 -3.07 -9.18
C TYR A 185 6.57 -2.86 -7.91
N LEU A 186 7.23 -2.33 -6.88
CA LEU A 186 6.55 -1.80 -5.71
C LEU A 186 5.90 -0.48 -6.12
N ASP A 187 4.61 -0.51 -6.47
CA ASP A 187 3.83 0.72 -6.39
C ASP A 187 3.58 0.97 -4.90
N PHE A 188 4.42 1.83 -4.31
CA PHE A 188 4.18 2.42 -3.00
C PHE A 188 3.04 3.42 -3.14
N LYS A 189 1.83 2.92 -3.40
CA LYS A 189 0.63 3.68 -3.05
C LYS A 189 0.45 3.58 -1.56
N ASN A 190 1.36 4.21 -0.82
CA ASN A 190 1.08 4.62 0.53
C ASN A 190 0.14 5.81 0.43
N THR A 191 -1.14 5.50 0.27
CA THR A 191 -2.16 6.52 0.27
C THR A 191 -2.43 6.93 1.69
N LEU A 192 -2.77 8.21 1.90
CA LEU A 192 -3.12 8.71 3.23
C LEU A 192 -4.23 7.87 3.86
N SER A 193 -5.20 7.39 3.06
CA SER A 193 -6.24 6.48 3.53
C SER A 193 -5.69 5.19 4.15
N LYS A 194 -4.61 4.61 3.62
CA LYS A 194 -4.00 3.38 4.15
C LYS A 194 -3.28 3.63 5.47
N ASP A 195 -2.49 4.68 5.58
CA ASP A 195 -1.81 5.01 6.84
C ASP A 195 -2.81 5.26 7.96
N LEU A 196 -3.92 5.94 7.65
CA LEU A 196 -4.99 6.20 8.62
C LEU A 196 -5.74 4.93 9.03
N ARG A 197 -5.97 3.99 8.11
CA ARG A 197 -6.55 2.66 8.44
C ARG A 197 -5.65 1.90 9.40
N LEU A 198 -4.35 1.89 9.14
CA LEU A 198 -3.37 1.18 9.99
C LEU A 198 -3.26 1.80 11.38
N LEU A 199 -3.35 3.12 11.48
CA LEU A 199 -3.43 3.80 12.78
C LEU A 199 -4.66 3.36 13.57
N PHE A 200 -5.81 3.28 12.92
CA PHE A 200 -7.04 2.79 13.55
C PHE A 200 -6.94 1.31 13.97
N GLU A 201 -6.42 0.43 13.11
CA GLU A 201 -6.24 -1.00 13.42
C GLU A 201 -5.25 -1.22 14.58
N SER A 202 -4.17 -0.43 14.61
CA SER A 202 -3.14 -0.52 15.65
C SER A 202 -3.47 0.26 16.92
N GLN A 203 -4.56 1.04 16.92
CA GLN A 203 -4.98 1.92 18.02
C GLN A 203 -3.88 2.88 18.48
N LYS A 204 -3.02 3.31 17.56
CA LYS A 204 -1.89 4.21 17.85
C LYS A 204 -2.31 5.65 17.63
N PHE A 205 -1.81 6.54 18.49
CA PHE A 205 -2.03 7.99 18.41
C PHE A 205 -3.49 8.43 18.39
N CYS A 206 -4.38 7.60 18.93
CA CYS A 206 -5.76 7.96 19.19
C CYS A 206 -5.83 8.99 20.32
N ASP A 207 -6.62 10.04 20.12
CA ASP A 207 -6.81 11.18 21.02
C ASP A 207 -8.18 11.17 21.71
N CYS A 208 -9.01 10.17 21.38
CA CYS A 208 -10.37 10.06 21.89
C CYS A 208 -10.84 8.60 21.95
N GLU A 209 -11.88 8.33 22.72
CA GLU A 209 -12.51 7.01 22.84
C GLU A 209 -14.02 7.13 22.71
N ILE A 210 -14.63 6.21 21.96
CA ILE A 210 -16.09 6.14 21.76
C ILE A 210 -16.59 4.78 22.26
N GLY A 211 -17.68 4.76 23.02
CA GLY A 211 -18.32 3.52 23.47
C GLY A 211 -18.84 3.56 24.91
N THR A 212 -19.49 2.48 25.33
CA THR A 212 -19.95 2.34 26.72
C THR A 212 -18.79 2.01 27.66
N LEU A 213 -18.95 2.29 28.96
CA LEU A 213 -17.98 1.95 30.01
C LEU A 213 -17.58 0.45 29.91
N GLY A 214 -16.28 0.17 29.72
CA GLY A 214 -15.75 -1.20 29.55
C GLY A 214 -15.71 -1.71 28.10
N ASN A 215 -16.24 -0.98 27.12
CA ASN A 215 -16.24 -1.30 25.69
C ASN A 215 -15.89 -0.07 24.82
N GLN A 216 -14.98 0.77 25.30
CA GLN A 216 -14.48 1.92 24.57
C GLN A 216 -13.57 1.49 23.41
N ILE A 217 -13.67 2.21 22.30
CA ILE A 217 -12.83 2.03 21.11
C ILE A 217 -12.04 3.33 20.90
N PRO A 218 -10.69 3.27 20.94
CA PRO A 218 -9.84 4.42 20.62
C PRO A 218 -10.02 4.85 19.16
N VAL A 219 -10.14 6.16 18.94
CA VAL A 219 -10.34 6.77 17.63
C VAL A 219 -9.56 8.08 17.50
N HIS A 220 -9.48 8.59 16.27
CA HIS A 220 -8.93 9.92 15.98
C HIS A 220 -10.10 10.91 15.85
N LYS A 221 -10.26 11.79 16.83
CA LYS A 221 -11.36 12.74 16.98
C LYS A 221 -11.63 13.51 15.70
N ALA A 222 -10.60 14.15 15.15
CA ALA A 222 -10.74 15.00 13.96
C ALA A 222 -11.29 14.22 12.75
N ILE A 223 -10.89 12.95 12.56
CA ILE A 223 -11.40 12.12 11.46
C ILE A 223 -12.88 11.83 11.65
N VAL A 224 -13.26 11.39 12.84
CA VAL A 224 -14.64 11.02 13.15
C VAL A 224 -15.54 12.26 13.06
N GLU A 225 -15.17 13.37 13.68
CA GLU A 225 -15.98 14.59 13.66
C GLU A 225 -16.11 15.16 12.26
N PHE A 226 -15.01 15.16 11.49
CA PHE A 226 -15.03 15.72 10.15
C PHE A 226 -15.89 14.90 9.18
N ARG A 227 -15.83 13.56 9.23
CA ARG A 227 -16.59 12.71 8.31
C ARG A 227 -18.07 12.62 8.67
N THR A 228 -18.38 12.67 9.96
CA THR A 228 -19.76 12.56 10.45
C THR A 228 -20.47 13.91 10.51
N LYS A 229 -19.72 15.02 10.52
CA LYS A 229 -20.23 16.37 10.79
C LYS A 229 -20.94 16.49 12.14
N LEU A 230 -20.57 15.63 13.09
CA LEU A 230 -21.07 15.58 14.47
C LEU A 230 -19.88 15.60 15.43
N THR A 231 -20.03 16.22 16.59
CA THR A 231 -18.99 16.16 17.63
C THR A 231 -18.97 14.77 18.28
N ILE A 232 -17.83 14.39 18.88
CA ILE A 232 -17.75 13.13 19.63
C ILE A 232 -18.84 13.04 20.69
N ASP A 233 -19.13 14.13 21.40
CA ASP A 233 -20.19 14.15 22.43
C ASP A 233 -21.57 13.87 21.84
N GLN A 234 -21.88 14.40 20.65
CA GLN A 234 -23.13 14.12 19.96
C GLN A 234 -23.22 12.65 19.55
N ILE A 235 -22.14 12.08 19.03
CA ILE A 235 -22.05 10.66 18.67
C ILE A 235 -22.22 9.79 19.91
N GLN A 236 -21.52 10.13 20.99
CA GLN A 236 -21.53 9.41 22.25
C GLN A 236 -22.95 9.38 22.85
N ASN A 237 -23.63 10.53 22.87
CA ASN A 237 -25.00 10.66 23.37
C ASN A 237 -26.03 9.94 22.49
N LYS A 238 -25.91 10.04 21.16
CA LYS A 238 -26.88 9.43 20.22
C LYS A 238 -26.73 7.90 20.10
N LEU A 239 -25.51 7.37 20.13
CA LEU A 239 -25.25 5.93 19.94
C LEU A 239 -25.24 5.12 21.24
N PHE A 240 -24.81 5.72 22.36
CA PHE A 240 -24.62 5.02 23.63
C PHE A 240 -25.50 5.55 24.77
N GLY A 241 -26.52 6.35 24.42
CA GLY A 241 -27.61 6.74 25.32
C GLY A 241 -28.61 5.60 25.57
N GLU A 242 -29.91 5.93 25.63
CA GLU A 242 -30.97 4.99 26.06
C GLU A 242 -31.18 3.75 25.15
N LYS A 243 -30.75 3.81 23.89
CA LYS A 243 -30.79 2.68 22.94
C LYS A 243 -29.36 2.19 22.70
N SER A 244 -28.85 1.32 23.57
CA SER A 244 -27.47 0.85 23.49
C SER A 244 -27.22 0.03 22.23
N ILE A 245 -26.43 0.59 21.31
CA ILE A 245 -25.83 -0.15 20.19
C ILE A 245 -24.69 -1.02 20.73
N ASN A 246 -24.49 -2.21 20.17
CA ASN A 246 -23.43 -3.12 20.62
C ASN A 246 -22.06 -2.76 20.00
N LYS A 247 -20.98 -3.28 20.60
CA LYS A 247 -19.59 -3.04 20.17
C LYS A 247 -19.34 -3.40 18.70
N GLU A 248 -19.97 -4.45 18.19
CA GLU A 248 -19.81 -4.90 16.79
C GLU A 248 -20.40 -3.89 15.81
N GLN A 249 -21.57 -3.35 16.11
CA GLN A 249 -22.21 -2.29 15.33
C GLN A 249 -21.38 -1.01 15.33
N THR A 250 -20.86 -0.58 16.48
CA THR A 250 -19.93 0.56 16.56
C THR A 250 -18.67 0.33 15.73
N LEU A 251 -18.08 -0.87 15.79
CA LEU A 251 -16.89 -1.20 15.02
C LEU A 251 -17.17 -1.17 13.51
N ASN A 252 -18.34 -1.65 13.07
CA ASN A 252 -18.73 -1.58 11.66
C ASN A 252 -18.91 -0.14 11.17
N TYR A 253 -19.46 0.74 12.01
CA TYR A 253 -19.56 2.16 11.70
C TYR A 253 -18.19 2.83 11.60
N LEU A 254 -17.28 2.57 12.55
CA LEU A 254 -15.91 3.08 12.50
C LEU A 254 -15.15 2.51 11.30
N LYS A 255 -15.36 1.24 10.94
CA LYS A 255 -14.80 0.68 9.70
C LYS A 255 -15.27 1.43 8.47
N TRP A 256 -16.53 1.86 8.38
CA TRP A 256 -16.94 2.72 7.28
C TRP A 256 -16.16 4.05 7.26
N ILE A 257 -15.98 4.70 8.43
CA ILE A 257 -15.23 5.97 8.57
C ILE A 257 -13.77 5.84 8.11
N TYR A 258 -13.11 4.70 8.34
CA TYR A 258 -11.69 4.52 8.00
C TYR A 258 -11.45 3.80 6.67
N TYR A 259 -12.37 2.94 6.21
CA TYR A 259 -12.14 2.03 5.08
C TYR A 259 -12.88 2.44 3.81
N ASP A 260 -13.79 3.41 3.87
CA ASP A 260 -14.72 3.72 2.76
C ASP A 260 -15.54 2.50 2.29
N GLU A 261 -15.58 1.43 3.10
CA GLU A 261 -16.20 0.15 2.78
C GLU A 261 -17.36 -0.14 3.75
N ILE A 262 -18.45 -0.66 3.20
CA ILE A 262 -19.62 -1.08 3.96
C ILE A 262 -19.60 -2.60 4.08
N SER A 263 -19.33 -3.11 5.28
CA SER A 263 -19.28 -4.54 5.56
C SER A 263 -20.65 -5.17 5.80
N ASP A 264 -21.61 -4.40 6.32
CA ASP A 264 -22.97 -4.84 6.65
C ASP A 264 -23.95 -3.66 6.49
N LEU A 265 -24.71 -3.64 5.39
CA LEU A 265 -25.57 -2.52 4.99
C LEU A 265 -26.73 -2.29 5.98
N GLU A 266 -27.37 -3.35 6.47
CA GLU A 266 -28.52 -3.25 7.37
C GLU A 266 -28.11 -2.69 8.74
N LYS A 267 -26.98 -3.15 9.29
CA LYS A 267 -26.45 -2.63 10.55
C LYS A 267 -25.99 -1.18 10.42
N LEU A 268 -25.43 -0.79 9.27
CA LEU A 268 -24.97 0.57 9.03
C LEU A 268 -26.13 1.56 8.89
N GLU A 269 -27.21 1.17 8.18
CA GLU A 269 -28.43 1.99 8.03
C GLU A 269 -29.05 2.34 9.39
N GLN A 270 -29.10 1.37 10.32
CA GLN A 270 -29.60 1.61 11.67
C GLN A 270 -28.81 2.71 12.40
N ILE A 271 -27.49 2.72 12.25
CA ILE A 271 -26.60 3.70 12.90
C ILE A 271 -26.77 5.08 12.28
N PHE A 272 -26.85 5.18 10.95
CA PHE A 272 -27.09 6.45 10.28
C PHE A 272 -28.44 7.06 10.69
N ASN A 273 -29.48 6.23 10.80
CA ASN A 273 -30.79 6.68 11.29
C ASN A 273 -30.73 7.21 12.73
N LEU A 274 -29.98 6.55 13.62
CA LEU A 274 -29.79 7.00 15.01
C LEU A 274 -28.98 8.30 15.10
N LEU A 275 -28.03 8.49 14.18
CA LEU A 275 -27.24 9.72 14.09
C LEU A 275 -27.97 10.86 13.37
N GLU A 276 -29.12 10.58 12.73
CA GLU A 276 -29.85 11.50 11.86
C GLU A 276 -29.01 11.92 10.63
N LEU A 277 -28.22 10.98 10.11
CA LEU A 277 -27.38 11.15 8.93
C LEU A 277 -28.06 10.59 7.67
N THR A 278 -27.70 11.11 6.50
CA THR A 278 -28.21 10.61 5.22
C THR A 278 -27.59 9.26 4.85
N PHE A 279 -28.42 8.26 4.59
CA PHE A 279 -28.01 6.92 4.14
C PHE A 279 -28.49 6.63 2.70
N PRO A 280 -27.69 5.98 1.85
CA PRO A 280 -26.29 5.61 2.05
C PRO A 280 -25.37 6.84 2.04
N PRO A 281 -24.20 6.77 2.70
CA PRO A 281 -23.20 7.83 2.62
C PRO A 281 -22.76 8.10 1.17
N SER A 282 -22.43 9.35 0.87
CA SER A 282 -22.03 9.77 -0.49
C SER A 282 -20.82 8.98 -0.98
N VAL A 283 -20.94 8.35 -2.16
CA VAL A 283 -19.87 7.59 -2.81
C VAL A 283 -18.72 8.50 -3.26
N ASP A 284 -18.97 9.80 -3.41
CA ASP A 284 -17.96 10.78 -3.85
C ASP A 284 -17.01 11.24 -2.73
N ASN A 285 -17.36 11.01 -1.46
CA ASN A 285 -16.64 11.47 -0.27
C ASN A 285 -15.72 10.37 0.26
N THR A 286 -14.57 10.19 -0.39
CA THR A 286 -13.52 9.27 0.09
C THR A 286 -12.79 9.86 1.31
N LEU A 287 -12.24 9.00 2.18
CA LEU A 287 -11.43 9.42 3.32
C LEU A 287 -10.31 10.39 2.90
N GLU A 288 -9.65 10.13 1.78
CA GLU A 288 -8.59 11.01 1.25
C GLU A 288 -9.07 12.42 0.93
N LYS A 289 -10.23 12.55 0.27
CA LYS A 289 -10.79 13.87 -0.05
C LYS A 289 -11.22 14.61 1.21
N ASP A 290 -11.78 13.88 2.17
CA ASP A 290 -12.20 14.44 3.45
C ASP A 290 -10.99 14.99 4.21
N ILE A 291 -9.88 14.24 4.28
CA ILE A 291 -8.66 14.70 4.97
C ILE A 291 -7.95 15.83 4.21
N ALA A 292 -7.95 15.81 2.88
CA ALA A 292 -7.44 16.93 2.09
C ALA A 292 -8.22 18.23 2.37
N GLN A 293 -9.53 18.12 2.66
CA GLN A 293 -10.34 19.26 3.06
C GLN A 293 -10.13 19.67 4.53
N LEU A 294 -9.83 18.70 5.41
CA LEU A 294 -9.45 18.94 6.81
C LEU A 294 -8.19 19.83 6.93
N TYR A 295 -7.28 19.80 5.94
CA TYR A 295 -6.15 20.74 5.89
C TYR A 295 -6.57 22.21 5.93
N LYS A 296 -7.75 22.55 5.39
CA LYS A 296 -8.27 23.92 5.33
C LYS A 296 -9.07 24.33 6.57
N ASP A 297 -9.33 23.40 7.47
CA ASP A 297 -10.10 23.62 8.70
C ASP A 297 -9.13 23.94 9.85
N ASP A 298 -8.78 25.22 10.00
CA ASP A 298 -7.83 25.65 11.03
C ASP A 298 -8.38 25.48 12.46
N ASP A 299 -9.70 25.54 12.64
CA ASP A 299 -10.35 25.43 13.96
C ASP A 299 -10.28 24.01 14.51
N SER A 300 -10.22 23.00 13.63
CA SER A 300 -10.09 21.59 14.01
C SER A 300 -8.68 21.19 14.47
N LYS A 301 -7.66 22.00 14.18
CA LYS A 301 -6.25 21.67 14.42
C LYS A 301 -5.90 21.86 15.89
N ASP A 302 -5.51 20.77 16.53
CA ASP A 302 -5.28 20.68 17.96
C ASP A 302 -3.84 20.98 18.38
N PHE A 303 -2.91 21.07 17.41
CA PHE A 303 -1.47 21.16 17.65
C PHE A 303 -0.79 22.23 16.81
N LYS A 304 0.36 22.76 17.25
CA LYS A 304 1.11 23.80 16.54
C LYS A 304 2.61 23.48 16.46
N ILE A 305 3.21 23.73 15.29
CA ILE A 305 4.66 23.75 15.13
C ILE A 305 5.16 25.20 15.20
N LEU A 306 6.15 25.47 16.03
CA LEU A 306 6.80 26.77 16.20
C LEU A 306 8.08 26.79 15.37
N VAL A 307 8.08 27.57 14.29
CA VAL A 307 9.27 27.73 13.43
C VAL A 307 9.93 29.06 13.74
N LYS A 308 11.24 29.04 14.04
CA LYS A 308 11.98 30.26 14.34
C LYS A 308 12.15 31.08 13.07
N ILE A 309 11.83 32.37 13.12
CA ILE A 309 12.11 33.32 12.04
C ILE A 309 13.56 33.78 12.21
N GLU A 310 14.41 33.52 11.22
CA GLU A 310 15.76 34.11 11.18
C GLU A 310 15.63 35.61 10.88
N ASP A 311 16.24 36.46 11.71
CA ASP A 311 16.35 37.90 11.43
C ASP A 311 17.34 38.08 10.26
N ASP A 312 16.86 38.56 9.10
CA ASP A 312 17.63 38.88 7.89
C ASP A 312 18.58 40.09 8.07
N ASN A 313 19.21 40.28 9.23
CA ASN A 313 20.14 41.39 9.45
C ASN A 313 21.60 40.91 9.52
N PRO A 314 22.33 40.91 8.39
CA PRO A 314 23.74 40.48 8.35
C PRO A 314 24.72 41.46 9.01
N ASP A 315 24.28 42.64 9.47
CA ASP A 315 25.13 43.73 10.00
C ASP A 315 25.06 43.92 11.53
N LYS A 316 24.65 42.90 12.31
CA LYS A 316 24.86 42.97 13.77
C LYS A 316 26.27 42.52 14.12
N ASP A 317 27.15 43.51 14.27
CA ASP A 317 28.48 43.39 14.85
C ASP A 317 28.45 42.51 16.13
N ILE A 318 29.46 41.66 16.25
CA ILE A 318 29.60 40.60 17.26
C ILE A 318 29.90 41.16 18.68
N ASP A 319 29.95 42.47 18.85
CA ASP A 319 30.36 43.11 20.08
C ASP A 319 29.17 43.73 20.82
N ASP A 320 28.26 42.91 21.36
CA ASP A 320 27.45 43.30 22.52
C ASP A 320 26.97 42.03 23.26
N GLU A 321 27.78 41.64 24.26
CA GLU A 321 27.41 40.70 25.33
C GLU A 321 26.33 41.32 26.23
N GLU A 322 25.06 41.20 25.86
CA GLU A 322 23.97 41.24 26.84
C GLU A 322 23.00 40.08 26.56
N GLU A 323 23.07 39.06 27.44
CA GLU A 323 22.05 38.02 27.63
C GLU A 323 20.77 38.67 28.19
N GLU A 324 20.01 39.36 27.33
CA GLU A 324 18.59 39.60 27.57
C GLU A 324 17.77 38.75 26.60
N ASP A 325 16.75 38.09 27.14
CA ASP A 325 15.77 37.22 26.49
C ASP A 325 15.29 37.79 25.14
N LYS A 326 16.02 37.50 24.06
CA LYS A 326 15.53 37.71 22.70
C LYS A 326 14.49 36.62 22.45
N GLU A 327 13.23 36.89 22.82
CA GLU A 327 12.06 36.18 22.31
C GLU A 327 12.19 36.14 20.78
N GLY A 328 12.75 35.05 20.25
CA GLY A 328 12.81 34.83 18.81
C GLY A 328 11.38 34.90 18.28
N LYS A 329 11.13 35.67 17.23
CA LYS A 329 9.82 35.65 16.59
C LYS A 329 9.61 34.25 16.03
N TYR A 330 8.60 33.53 16.53
CA TYR A 330 8.20 32.24 16.00
C TYR A 330 6.97 32.40 15.11
N GLU A 331 6.95 31.69 13.99
CA GLU A 331 5.74 31.47 13.21
C GLU A 331 5.05 30.18 13.67
N GLU A 332 3.74 30.26 13.97
CA GLU A 332 2.95 29.10 14.37
C GLU A 332 2.28 28.45 13.15
N ILE A 333 2.50 27.15 12.94
CA ILE A 333 1.81 26.36 11.91
C ILE A 333 0.84 25.40 12.61
N PRO A 334 -0.48 25.62 12.52
CA PRO A 334 -1.46 24.70 13.10
C PRO A 334 -1.50 23.40 12.29
N VAL A 335 -1.61 22.27 12.98
CA VAL A 335 -1.62 20.91 12.41
C VAL A 335 -2.40 19.94 13.30
N HIS A 336 -2.84 18.82 12.73
CA HIS A 336 -3.27 17.64 13.47
C HIS A 336 -2.07 16.78 13.82
N LYS A 337 -1.81 16.57 15.12
CA LYS A 337 -0.64 15.80 15.59
C LYS A 337 -0.60 14.40 14.97
N PHE A 338 -1.75 13.72 14.88
CA PHE A 338 -1.84 12.36 14.35
C PHE A 338 -1.45 12.25 12.87
N ILE A 339 -1.68 13.29 12.04
CA ILE A 339 -1.33 13.25 10.60
C ILE A 339 0.19 13.26 10.43
N LEU A 340 0.88 14.07 11.22
CA LEU A 340 2.34 14.13 11.22
C LEU A 340 2.94 12.83 11.75
N LEU A 341 2.38 12.29 12.83
CA LEU A 341 2.74 10.98 13.37
C LEU A 341 2.46 9.84 12.38
N ALA A 342 1.41 9.93 11.58
CA ALA A 342 1.09 8.94 10.55
C ALA A 342 2.15 8.94 9.45
N ARG A 343 2.55 10.13 8.99
CA ARG A 343 3.28 10.31 7.73
C ARG A 343 4.78 10.59 7.89
N SER A 344 5.28 10.78 9.10
CA SER A 344 6.68 11.17 9.33
C SER A 344 7.33 10.52 10.54
N GLY A 345 8.46 9.84 10.30
CA GLY A 345 9.35 9.37 11.36
C GLY A 345 10.01 10.51 12.14
N LEU A 346 10.23 11.66 11.50
CA LEU A 346 10.79 12.86 12.14
C LEU A 346 9.90 13.34 13.25
N PHE A 347 8.63 13.58 12.91
CA PHE A 347 7.68 14.09 13.87
C PHE A 347 7.42 13.08 14.98
N ARG A 348 7.48 11.77 14.72
CA ARG A 348 7.49 10.74 15.78
C ARG A 348 8.67 10.95 16.73
N ALA A 349 9.89 11.00 16.20
CA ALA A 349 11.09 11.20 17.03
C ALA A 349 11.09 12.55 17.78
N MET A 350 10.62 13.63 17.14
CA MET A 350 10.45 14.95 17.76
C MET A 350 9.45 14.90 18.91
N PHE A 351 8.28 14.28 18.70
CA PHE A 351 7.25 14.17 19.74
C PHE A 351 7.64 13.19 20.85
N ASP A 352 8.48 12.20 20.57
CA ASP A 352 9.03 11.30 21.60
C ASP A 352 10.10 12.03 22.45
N TYR A 353 10.89 12.92 21.83
CA TYR A 353 11.93 13.71 22.51
C TYR A 353 11.34 14.85 23.36
N VAL A 354 10.28 15.49 22.87
CA VAL A 354 9.53 16.48 23.63
C VAL A 354 8.61 15.74 24.60
N ASN A 355 9.13 15.49 25.81
CA ASN A 355 8.43 14.83 26.91
C ASN A 355 6.95 15.24 26.99
N GLU A 356 6.06 14.27 27.22
CA GLU A 356 4.65 14.43 27.64
C GLU A 356 4.45 15.33 28.88
N LYS A 357 5.52 15.87 29.46
CA LYS A 357 5.52 16.77 30.62
C LYS A 357 5.30 18.23 30.26
N ASP A 358 5.63 18.66 29.04
CA ASP A 358 5.19 19.97 28.55
C ASP A 358 3.80 19.80 27.96
N ASN A 359 2.79 20.04 28.78
CA ASN A 359 1.36 19.99 28.45
C ASN A 359 0.94 21.10 27.45
N THR A 360 1.86 21.51 26.57
CA THR A 360 1.66 22.53 25.57
C THR A 360 1.36 21.84 24.25
N ASN A 361 0.28 22.25 23.59
CA ASN A 361 -0.08 21.75 22.25
C ASN A 361 0.85 22.35 21.17
N LYS A 362 2.16 22.41 21.45
CA LYS A 362 3.16 23.10 20.65
C LYS A 362 4.46 22.28 20.62
N VAL A 363 5.17 22.31 19.50
CA VAL A 363 6.54 21.77 19.36
C VAL A 363 7.40 22.77 18.62
N GLN A 364 8.65 22.95 19.06
CA GLN A 364 9.61 23.72 18.27
C GLN A 364 10.07 22.90 17.06
N ASP A 365 10.20 23.55 15.91
CA ASP A 365 10.78 22.96 14.73
C ASP A 365 12.31 22.81 14.87
N TYR A 366 12.79 21.60 14.65
CA TYR A 366 14.22 21.25 14.62
C TYR A 366 14.62 20.68 13.26
N THR A 367 13.76 20.81 12.23
CA THR A 367 14.03 20.30 10.88
C THR A 367 15.15 21.08 10.17
N ASN A 368 15.50 22.29 10.66
CA ASN A 368 16.37 23.26 9.99
C ASN A 368 15.91 23.56 8.55
N LYS A 369 14.59 23.50 8.28
CA LYS A 369 14.01 23.81 6.97
C LYS A 369 13.36 25.18 6.96
N SER A 370 13.29 25.77 5.78
CA SER A 370 12.54 27.01 5.61
C SER A 370 11.06 26.79 5.92
N ILE A 371 10.39 27.82 6.47
CA ILE A 371 8.95 27.82 6.74
C ILE A 371 8.15 27.44 5.48
N LYS A 372 8.62 27.89 4.29
CA LYS A 372 8.00 27.59 3.00
C LYS A 372 8.04 26.09 2.70
N SER A 373 9.21 25.47 2.82
CA SER A 373 9.37 24.02 2.60
C SER A 373 8.57 23.20 3.60
N LEU A 374 8.52 23.63 4.87
CA LEU A 374 7.74 22.96 5.90
C LEU A 374 6.23 23.00 5.62
N LYS A 375 5.70 24.14 5.16
CA LYS A 375 4.28 24.26 4.75
C LYS A 375 3.94 23.35 3.56
N ILE A 376 4.85 23.24 2.59
CA ILE A 376 4.67 22.33 1.44
C ILE A 376 4.65 20.88 1.90
N LEU A 377 5.59 20.49 2.78
CA LEU A 377 5.67 19.14 3.34
C LEU A 377 4.43 18.78 4.16
N ILE A 378 3.98 19.69 5.02
CA ILE A 378 2.76 19.50 5.80
C ILE A 378 1.56 19.37 4.87
N LYS A 379 1.41 20.23 3.85
CA LYS A 379 0.32 20.10 2.87
C LYS A 379 0.35 18.73 2.18
N TYR A 380 1.52 18.26 1.77
CA TYR A 380 1.70 16.93 1.19
C TYR A 380 1.18 15.82 2.11
N PHE A 381 1.38 15.92 3.43
CA PHE A 381 0.85 14.91 4.36
C PHE A 381 -0.68 14.82 4.38
N TYR A 382 -1.39 15.88 4.00
CA TYR A 382 -2.86 15.90 3.94
C TYR A 382 -3.40 15.56 2.54
N THR A 383 -2.66 15.88 1.48
CA THR A 383 -3.19 15.83 0.10
C THR A 383 -2.53 14.76 -0.77
N ASN A 384 -1.39 14.21 -0.36
CA ASN A 384 -0.50 13.41 -1.21
C ASN A 384 -0.08 14.12 -2.51
N SER A 385 -0.19 15.45 -2.55
CA SER A 385 0.19 16.30 -3.67
C SER A 385 1.16 17.39 -3.23
N ILE A 386 2.22 17.58 -4.02
CA ILE A 386 3.09 18.75 -3.91
C ILE A 386 2.55 19.80 -4.88
N GLU A 387 2.08 20.92 -4.33
CA GLU A 387 1.65 22.08 -5.12
C GLU A 387 2.55 23.26 -4.76
N MET A 388 3.19 23.83 -5.77
CA MET A 388 4.08 24.98 -5.62
C MET A 388 3.47 26.21 -6.30
N THR A 389 3.70 27.39 -5.72
CA THR A 389 3.33 28.67 -6.33
C THR A 389 4.45 29.16 -7.25
N ALA A 390 4.11 30.00 -8.24
CA ALA A 390 5.05 30.42 -9.29
C ALA A 390 6.27 31.23 -8.79
N ASP A 391 6.21 31.74 -7.55
CA ASP A 391 7.24 32.51 -6.87
C ASP A 391 8.22 31.66 -6.04
N GLN A 392 8.00 30.35 -5.94
CA GLN A 392 8.83 29.43 -5.16
C GLN A 392 9.90 28.77 -6.04
N ASN A 393 11.17 28.76 -5.59
CA ASN A 393 12.26 28.08 -6.30
C ASN A 393 12.16 26.55 -6.08
N PRO A 394 11.82 25.75 -7.11
CA PRO A 394 11.62 24.32 -6.98
C PRO A 394 12.90 23.56 -6.68
N GLU A 395 14.06 23.99 -7.20
CA GLU A 395 15.33 23.30 -6.95
C GLU A 395 15.72 23.41 -5.48
N LEU A 396 15.67 24.63 -4.92
CA LEU A 396 15.97 24.88 -3.51
C LEU A 396 15.04 24.09 -2.58
N ILE A 397 13.74 24.06 -2.89
CA ILE A 397 12.75 23.34 -2.08
C ILE A 397 12.92 21.83 -2.21
N VAL A 398 13.21 21.32 -3.42
CA VAL A 398 13.47 19.90 -3.61
C VAL A 398 14.74 19.48 -2.88
N ASP A 399 15.79 20.29 -2.88
CA ASP A 399 17.04 19.99 -2.19
C ASP A 399 16.89 20.11 -0.67
N GLU A 400 16.16 21.12 -0.17
CA GLU A 400 15.79 21.23 1.25
C GLU A 400 14.98 20.00 1.69
N LEU A 401 14.03 19.55 0.87
CA LEU A 401 13.17 18.41 1.17
C LEU A 401 13.84 17.05 0.90
N SER A 402 14.84 16.95 0.03
CA SER A 402 15.57 15.70 -0.23
C SER A 402 16.40 15.27 0.96
N ASP A 403 17.01 16.20 1.68
CA ASP A 403 17.73 15.89 2.93
C ASP A 403 16.77 15.43 4.05
N ALA A 404 15.54 15.95 4.03
CA ALA A 404 14.47 15.47 4.91
C ALA A 404 13.96 14.07 4.51
N VAL A 405 14.33 13.56 3.33
CA VAL A 405 14.07 12.18 2.90
C VAL A 405 15.23 11.27 3.30
N GLU A 406 16.48 11.75 3.27
CA GLU A 406 17.66 10.95 3.65
C GLU A 406 17.76 10.67 5.16
N TYR A 407 17.33 11.58 6.04
CA TYR A 407 17.46 11.40 7.49
C TYR A 407 16.41 10.46 8.12
N TYR A 408 15.43 9.97 7.33
CA TYR A 408 14.38 9.07 7.81
C TYR A 408 14.47 7.72 7.14
N GLN A 409 15.17 6.79 7.80
CA GLN A 409 14.91 5.36 7.59
C GLN A 409 13.42 5.13 7.88
N LEU A 410 12.59 5.06 6.83
CA LEU A 410 11.41 4.19 6.65
C LEU A 410 10.59 4.58 5.40
N ASN A 411 11.03 4.06 4.25
CA ASN A 411 10.19 3.41 3.22
C ASN A 411 9.25 4.17 2.26
N ASP A 412 9.19 5.49 2.24
CA ASP A 412 8.32 6.22 1.29
C ASP A 412 9.08 7.05 0.23
N GLN A 413 10.25 6.58 -0.19
CA GLN A 413 11.08 7.27 -1.20
C GLN A 413 10.35 7.41 -2.56
N CYS A 414 9.68 6.36 -3.07
CA CYS A 414 9.32 6.36 -4.50
C CYS A 414 8.24 7.36 -4.94
N ASN A 415 7.18 7.62 -4.15
CA ASN A 415 6.09 8.50 -4.61
C ASN A 415 6.46 9.98 -4.42
N PHE A 416 7.02 10.34 -3.26
CA PHE A 416 7.46 11.71 -2.99
C PHE A 416 8.66 12.10 -3.89
N GLU A 417 9.68 11.25 -4.03
CA GLU A 417 10.80 11.50 -4.95
C GLU A 417 10.34 11.51 -6.41
N SER A 418 9.38 10.66 -6.82
CA SER A 418 8.83 10.72 -8.17
C SER A 418 8.09 12.04 -8.44
N GLN A 419 7.36 12.57 -7.46
CA GLN A 419 6.71 13.88 -7.57
C GLN A 419 7.75 15.01 -7.64
N LEU A 420 8.76 14.99 -6.76
CA LEU A 420 9.88 15.95 -6.80
C LEU A 420 10.64 15.89 -8.13
N LEU A 421 10.90 14.69 -8.66
CA LEU A 421 11.57 14.48 -9.94
C LEU A 421 10.71 14.93 -11.13
N LYS A 422 9.39 14.73 -11.08
CA LYS A 422 8.45 15.26 -12.09
C LYS A 422 8.45 16.77 -12.10
N ILE A 423 8.47 17.41 -10.93
CA ILE A 423 8.59 18.86 -10.79
C ILE A 423 9.94 19.31 -11.38
N LYS A 424 11.08 18.73 -10.97
CA LYS A 424 12.41 19.02 -11.55
C LYS A 424 12.39 18.94 -13.08
N LYS A 425 11.86 17.84 -13.65
CA LYS A 425 11.77 17.65 -15.12
C LYS A 425 10.83 18.62 -15.84
N GLN A 426 9.73 19.05 -15.21
CA GLN A 426 8.82 20.03 -15.82
C GLN A 426 9.46 21.41 -15.96
N PHE A 427 10.44 21.75 -15.12
CA PHE A 427 11.17 23.00 -15.21
C PHE A 427 12.39 22.92 -16.11
N GLU A 428 13.09 21.79 -16.21
CA GLU A 428 14.17 21.60 -17.20
C GLU A 428 13.68 21.74 -18.67
N LEU A 429 12.37 21.59 -18.90
CA LEU A 429 11.73 21.67 -20.22
C LEU A 429 11.14 23.05 -20.57
N ASN A 430 11.10 24.00 -19.62
CA ASN A 430 10.64 25.38 -19.81
C ASN A 430 11.82 26.35 -19.71
#